data_AF-A0A7Z9TX80-F1
#
_entry.id   AF-A0A7Z9TX80-F1
#
_cell.length_a   1.000
_cell.length_b   1.000
_cell.length_c   1.000
_cell.angle_alpha   90.00
_cell.angle_beta   90.00
_cell.angle_gamma   90.00
#
_symmetry.space_group_name_H-M   'P 1'
#
loop_
_entity.id
_entity.type
_entity.pdbx_description
1 polymer ?
#
loop_
_entity_poly.entity_id
_entity_poly.type
_entity_poly.pdbx_seq_one_letter_code
_entity_poly.pdbx_strand_id
1 'polypeptide(L)' 'ITELQKKFGHGMGVYYEMYCPMAFDFKGAYWLQRKDALVNPYFGAEMLKCGETKKIFKSNGDNQ' A
#
# COMPACT_ATOMS: atom_id res chain seq x y z
N ILE A 1 -0.58 -5.97 8.17
CA ILE A 1 0.01 -4.61 8.06
C ILE A 1 -1.05 -3.52 7.96
N THR A 2 -2.06 -3.67 7.09
CA THR A 2 -3.11 -2.67 6.84
C THR A 2 -4.07 -2.47 8.02
N GLU A 3 -4.32 -3.52 8.81
CA GLU A 3 -5.14 -3.40 10.03
C GLU A 3 -4.48 -2.55 11.11
N LEU A 4 -3.16 -2.69 11.30
CA LEU A 4 -2.40 -1.86 12.23
C LEU A 4 -2.46 -0.39 11.81
N GLN A 5 -2.28 -0.14 10.52
CA GLN A 5 -2.43 1.20 9.93
C GLN A 5 -3.82 1.80 10.19
N LYS A 6 -4.89 0.99 10.05
CA LYS A 6 -6.27 1.45 10.30
C LYS A 6 -6.55 1.69 11.79
N LYS A 7 -5.94 0.89 12.67
CA LYS A 7 -6.19 0.94 14.12
C LYS A 7 -5.36 1.98 14.85
N PHE A 8 -4.11 2.17 14.45
CA PHE A 8 -3.15 3.05 15.15
C PHE A 8 -2.74 4.27 14.30
N GLY A 9 -3.11 4.31 13.03
CA GLY A 9 -2.71 5.37 12.13
C GLY A 9 -1.27 5.26 11.65
N HIS A 10 -0.77 6.35 11.09
CA HIS A 10 0.59 6.53 10.58
C HIS A 10 1.13 7.89 11.03
N GLY A 11 2.46 8.01 11.04
CA GLY A 11 3.11 9.31 11.21
C GLY A 11 2.77 10.30 10.09
N MET A 12 3.29 11.51 10.21
CA MET A 12 3.06 12.59 9.25
C MET A 12 3.39 12.17 7.80
N GLY A 13 2.60 12.67 6.85
CA GLY A 13 2.75 12.42 5.43
C GLY A 13 1.60 11.63 4.82
N VAL A 14 1.81 11.15 3.59
CA VAL A 14 0.83 10.39 2.81
C VAL A 14 1.35 8.98 2.60
N TYR A 15 0.49 8.00 2.80
CA TYR A 15 0.75 6.60 2.52
C TYR A 15 -0.31 6.04 1.59
N TYR A 16 0.12 5.13 0.72
CA TYR A 16 -0.70 4.48 -0.29
C TYR A 16 -0.77 3.00 0.04
N GLU A 17 -1.99 2.50 0.22
CA GLU A 17 -2.28 1.07 0.21
C GLU A 17 -2.42 0.61 -1.23
N MET A 18 -1.61 -0.36 -1.61
CA MET A 18 -1.64 -0.94 -2.94
C MET A 18 -1.91 -2.43 -2.83
N TYR A 19 -2.50 -2.98 -3.88
CA TYR A 19 -2.84 -4.39 -3.97
C TYR A 19 -2.46 -4.96 -5.32
N CYS A 20 -1.92 -6.17 -5.33
CA CYS A 20 -1.64 -6.93 -6.54
C CYS A 20 -2.26 -8.32 -6.37
N PRO A 21 -3.24 -8.72 -7.19
CA PRO A 21 -3.88 -10.03 -7.09
C PRO A 21 -2.96 -11.18 -7.50
N MET A 22 -1.95 -10.90 -8.33
CA MET A 22 -0.98 -11.90 -8.80
C MET A 22 0.08 -12.26 -7.76
N ALA A 23 0.17 -11.51 -6.66
CA ALA A 23 1.23 -11.72 -5.69
C ALA A 23 1.11 -13.10 -5.00
N PHE A 24 2.25 -13.72 -4.68
CA PHE A 24 2.34 -15.03 -4.02
C PHE A 24 1.45 -16.11 -4.65
N ASP A 25 1.71 -16.45 -5.91
CA ASP A 25 0.96 -17.47 -6.67
C ASP A 25 -0.54 -17.16 -6.74
N PHE A 26 -0.90 -15.94 -7.16
CA PHE A 26 -2.28 -15.47 -7.28
C PHE A 26 -3.10 -15.44 -5.97
N LYS A 27 -2.45 -15.55 -4.81
CA LYS A 27 -3.11 -15.35 -3.50
C LYS A 27 -3.39 -13.88 -3.23
N GLY A 28 -2.65 -13.00 -3.89
CA GLY A 28 -2.72 -11.57 -3.75
C GLY A 28 -2.02 -11.04 -2.50
N ALA A 29 -1.60 -9.79 -2.54
CA ALA A 29 -0.91 -9.14 -1.44
C ALA A 29 -1.16 -7.64 -1.40
N TYR A 30 -1.18 -7.12 -0.18
CA TYR A 30 -1.25 -5.70 0.12
C TYR A 30 0.09 -5.18 0.63
N TRP A 31 0.47 -3.97 0.22
CA TRP A 31 1.60 -3.26 0.78
C TRP A 31 1.30 -1.77 0.98
N LEU A 32 2.15 -1.12 1.77
CA LEU A 32 2.12 0.31 2.02
C LEU A 32 3.37 0.96 1.43
N GLN A 33 3.22 2.12 0.79
CA GLN A 33 4.34 2.92 0.32
C GLN A 33 4.06 4.42 0.43
N ARG A 34 5.10 5.25 0.40
CA ARG A 34 5.00 6.72 0.51
C ARG A 34 4.89 7.44 -0.83
N LYS A 35 5.28 6.78 -1.92
CA LYS A 35 5.18 7.33 -3.27
C LYS A 35 3.82 6.95 -3.85
N ASP A 36 3.27 7.80 -4.70
CA ASP A 36 2.03 7.53 -5.46
C ASP A 36 2.27 6.56 -6.63
N ALA A 37 3.46 6.61 -7.23
CA ALA A 37 3.86 5.72 -8.31
C ALA A 37 3.76 4.25 -7.88
N LEU A 38 3.04 3.43 -8.64
CA LEU A 38 2.92 1.99 -8.39
C LEU A 38 4.30 1.33 -8.51
N VAL A 39 4.81 0.80 -7.39
CA VAL A 39 6.10 0.11 -7.29
C VAL A 39 5.88 -1.19 -6.51
N ASN A 40 5.50 -2.23 -7.24
CA ASN A 40 5.23 -3.56 -6.69
C ASN A 40 6.52 -4.20 -6.13
N PRO A 41 6.58 -4.54 -4.83
CA PRO A 41 7.78 -5.12 -4.21
C PRO A 41 7.91 -6.64 -4.40
N TYR A 42 6.91 -7.33 -4.96
CA TYR A 42 6.79 -8.78 -4.88
C TYR A 42 7.37 -9.54 -6.08
N PHE A 43 7.55 -8.90 -7.25
CA PHE A 43 7.88 -9.59 -8.51
C PHE A 43 8.99 -8.90 -9.32
N GLY A 44 9.94 -8.25 -8.64
CA GLY A 44 11.10 -7.64 -9.29
C GLY A 44 10.74 -6.59 -10.34
N ALA A 45 11.67 -6.31 -11.27
CA ALA A 45 11.53 -5.22 -12.24
C ALA A 45 10.40 -5.43 -13.26
N GLU A 46 10.06 -6.69 -13.57
CA GLU A 46 9.11 -7.04 -14.63
C GLU A 46 7.66 -6.72 -14.28
N MET A 47 7.35 -6.55 -12.99
CA MET A 47 5.99 -6.31 -12.50
C MET A 47 5.86 -5.05 -11.66
N LEU A 48 6.81 -4.11 -11.73
CA LEU A 48 6.80 -2.89 -10.93
C LEU A 48 5.47 -2.12 -11.00
N LYS A 49 4.80 -2.16 -12.16
CA LYS A 49 3.52 -1.49 -12.41
C LYS A 49 2.30 -2.42 -12.32
N CYS A 50 2.46 -3.64 -11.79
CA CYS A 50 1.35 -4.57 -11.61
C CYS A 50 0.68 -4.32 -10.25
N GLY A 51 -0.63 -4.09 -10.28
CA GLY A 51 -1.44 -3.81 -9.09
C GLY A 51 -2.21 -2.51 -9.24
N GLU A 52 -2.79 -2.06 -8.14
CA GLU A 52 -3.66 -0.89 -8.10
C GLU A 52 -3.61 -0.22 -6.73
N THR A 53 -3.84 1.10 -6.70
CA THR A 53 -4.00 1.83 -5.45
C THR A 53 -5.40 1.56 -4.89
N LYS A 54 -5.47 1.02 -3.67
CA LYS A 54 -6.72 0.73 -2.97
C LYS A 54 -7.14 1.83 -2.04
N LYS A 55 -6.18 2.46 -1.36
CA LYS A 55 -6.47 3.53 -0.40
C LYS A 55 -5.33 4.52 -0.29
N ILE A 56 -5.69 5.79 -0.05
CA ILE A 56 -4.73 6.84 0.28
C ILE A 56 -5.01 7.24 1.72
N PHE A 57 -3.98 7.18 2.55
CA PHE A 57 -3.99 7.66 3.92
C PHE A 57 -3.24 9.00 3.95
N LYS A 58 -3.91 10.06 4.37
CA LYS A 58 -3.30 11.38 4.56
C LYS A 58 -3.29 11.67 6.05
N SER A 59 -2.15 12.06 6.59
CA SER A 59 -2.08 12.57 7.96
C SER A 59 -2.60 14.01 7.97
N ASN A 60 -3.85 14.20 8.38
CA ASN A 60 -4.40 15.48 8.79
C ASN A 60 -4.81 15.40 10.26
N GLY A 61 -3.86 15.15 11.18
CA GLY A 61 -4.13 15.25 12.63
C GLY A 61 -5.45 14.63 13.08
N ASP A 62 -5.78 13.43 12.57
CA ASP A 62 -7.03 12.77 12.88
C ASP A 62 -6.93 12.18 14.29
N ASN A 63 -7.28 13.04 15.26
CA ASN A 63 -8.04 12.65 16.43
C ASN A 63 -9.16 11.72 15.96
N GLN A 64 -9.07 10.45 16.36
CA GLN A 64 -10.24 9.64 16.60
C GLN A 64 -10.94 10.14 17.87
#